data_AF-A0A1X0S2C7-F1
#
_entry.id   AF-A0A1X0S2C7-F1
#
_cell.length_a   1.000
_cell.length_b   1.000
_cell.length_c   1.000
_cell.angle_alpha   90.00
_cell.angle_beta   90.00
_cell.angle_gamma   90.00
#
_symmetry.space_group_name_H-M   'P 1'
#
loop_
_entity.id
_entity.type
_entity.pdbx_description
1 polymer ?
#
loop_
_entity_poly.entity_id
_entity_poly.type
_entity_poly.pdbx_seq_one_letter_code
_entity_poly.pdbx_strand_id
1 'polypeptide(L)'
;ISLTQLQNKVLLCIATMFCPCSDIGTLQRRDIEFTFENNSNSRNQTLFGMTLYIRQPKETQTKTVRLGRLDLESMCSVRTTWLFITKTEHLRSELPEDHSLFLVYLMEPSKLRPLNPISVANIVK
;
A
#
# COMPACT_ATOMS: atom_id res chain seq x y z
N ILE A 1 8.44 -10.25 -10.54
CA ILE A 1 7.70 -10.19 -9.27
C ILE A 1 6.20 -10.23 -9.56
N SER A 2 5.49 -11.19 -8.94
CA SER A 2 4.02 -11.34 -9.07
C SER A 2 3.27 -10.31 -8.20
N LEU A 3 1.97 -10.09 -8.47
CA LEU A 3 1.12 -9.22 -7.64
C LEU A 3 1.04 -9.71 -6.19
N THR A 4 0.96 -11.03 -5.99
CA THR A 4 0.94 -11.64 -4.65
C THR A 4 2.23 -11.38 -3.89
N GLN A 5 3.39 -11.47 -4.56
CA GLN A 5 4.68 -11.14 -3.97
C GLN A 5 4.78 -9.65 -3.60
N LEU A 6 4.28 -8.75 -4.45
CA LEU A 6 4.23 -7.32 -4.14
C LEU A 6 3.36 -7.07 -2.91
N GLN A 7 2.14 -7.63 -2.90
CA GLN A 7 1.21 -7.44 -1.80
C GLN A 7 1.79 -7.92 -0.47
N ASN A 8 2.40 -9.11 -0.44
CA ASN A 8 3.00 -9.67 0.76
C ASN A 8 4.17 -8.82 1.28
N LYS A 9 5.00 -8.27 0.38
CA LYS A 9 6.08 -7.36 0.77
C LYS A 9 5.55 -6.06 1.36
N VAL A 10 4.55 -5.44 0.72
CA VAL A 10 3.90 -4.23 1.23
C VAL A 10 3.29 -4.49 2.60
N LEU A 11 2.57 -5.61 2.73
CA LEU A 11 1.94 -6.02 3.98
C LEU A 11 2.97 -6.20 5.11
N LEU A 12 4.06 -6.91 4.85
CA LEU A 12 5.13 -7.11 5.83
C LEU A 12 5.80 -5.80 6.24
N CYS A 13 6.08 -4.90 5.29
CA CYS A 13 6.66 -3.60 5.61
C CYS A 13 5.73 -2.74 6.47
N ILE A 14 4.45 -2.68 6.14
CA ILE A 14 3.47 -1.89 6.89
C ILE A 14 3.24 -2.52 8.28
N ALA A 15 3.29 -3.85 8.38
CA ALA A 15 3.18 -4.60 9.63
C ALA A 15 4.27 -4.31 10.65
N THR A 16 5.49 -3.96 10.23
CA THR A 16 6.54 -3.58 11.18
C THR A 16 6.35 -2.17 11.76
N MET A 17 5.51 -1.35 11.14
CA MET A 17 5.29 0.05 11.52
C MET A 17 3.96 0.28 12.23
N PHE A 18 2.99 -0.62 12.03
CA PHE A 18 1.60 -0.41 12.44
C PHE A 18 0.96 -1.66 13.03
N CYS A 19 -0.11 -1.48 13.80
CA CYS A 19 -0.83 -2.60 14.39
C CYS A 19 -1.66 -3.33 13.30
N PRO A 20 -1.44 -4.64 13.06
CA PRO A 20 -2.08 -5.36 11.96
C PRO A 20 -3.61 -5.35 12.00
N CYS A 21 -4.19 -5.41 13.20
CA CYS A 21 -5.64 -5.55 13.40
C CYS A 21 -6.40 -4.22 13.28
N SER A 22 -5.84 -3.10 13.72
CA SER A 22 -6.55 -1.81 13.76
C SER A 22 -6.21 -0.90 12.58
N ASP A 23 -4.96 -0.91 12.16
CA ASP A 23 -4.42 0.14 11.31
C ASP A 23 -4.25 -0.34 9.86
N ILE A 24 -3.77 -1.57 9.68
CA ILE A 24 -3.42 -2.13 8.35
C ILE A 24 -4.67 -2.63 7.63
N GLY A 25 -5.58 -3.25 8.38
CA GLY A 25 -6.80 -3.82 7.81
C GLY A 25 -7.74 -2.78 7.19
N THR A 26 -7.72 -1.56 7.73
CA THR A 26 -8.55 -0.42 7.31
C THR A 26 -7.83 0.52 6.37
N LEU A 27 -6.55 0.27 6.05
CA LEU A 27 -5.76 1.12 5.18
C LEU A 27 -6.31 1.11 3.75
N GLN A 28 -6.60 2.29 3.21
CA GLN A 28 -7.19 2.45 1.87
C GLN A 28 -6.15 2.94 0.88
N ARG A 29 -6.44 2.84 -0.42
CA ARG A 29 -5.56 3.40 -1.46
C ARG A 29 -5.33 4.91 -1.27
N ARG A 30 -6.38 5.66 -0.91
CA ARG A 30 -6.33 7.12 -0.70
C ARG A 30 -5.53 7.57 0.51
N ASP A 31 -5.14 6.62 1.36
CA ASP A 31 -4.33 6.87 2.55
C ASP A 31 -2.83 6.88 2.23
N ILE A 32 -2.48 6.65 0.96
CA ILE A 32 -1.10 6.58 0.49
C ILE A 32 -0.84 7.71 -0.50
N GLU A 33 0.05 8.60 -0.10
CA GLU A 33 0.55 9.69 -0.94
C GLU A 33 2.00 9.42 -1.32
N PHE A 34 2.32 9.53 -2.61
CA PHE A 34 3.69 9.38 -3.10
C PHE A 34 4.31 10.75 -3.32
N THR A 35 5.54 10.93 -2.85
CA THR A 35 6.34 12.12 -3.14
C THR A 35 7.30 11.80 -4.27
N PHE A 36 7.34 12.69 -5.26
CA PHE A 36 8.25 12.59 -6.41
C PHE A 36 9.28 13.71 -6.34
N GLU A 37 10.51 13.41 -6.75
CA GLU A 37 11.55 14.39 -6.90
C GLU A 37 11.21 15.31 -8.08
N ASN A 38 11.03 16.60 -7.80
CA ASN A 38 10.74 17.59 -8.81
C ASN A 38 12.04 18.04 -9.48
N ASN A 39 12.51 17.23 -10.43
CA ASN A 39 13.69 17.56 -11.21
C ASN A 39 13.23 18.27 -12.48
N SER A 40 13.29 19.61 -12.48
CA SER A 40 12.73 20.51 -13.52
C SER A 40 13.20 20.23 -14.96
N ASN A 41 14.20 19.35 -15.16
CA ASN A 41 14.82 19.05 -16.45
C ASN A 41 14.65 17.59 -16.94
N SER A 42 13.95 16.72 -16.20
CA SER A 42 13.78 15.31 -16.60
C SER A 42 12.31 14.97 -16.86
N ARG A 43 12.03 14.38 -18.03
CA ARG A 43 10.71 13.78 -18.37
C ARG A 43 10.31 12.61 -17.46
N ASN A 44 11.24 12.14 -16.62
CA ASN A 44 11.03 11.03 -15.71
C ASN A 44 10.89 11.55 -14.28
N GLN A 45 9.67 11.45 -13.75
CA GLN A 45 9.40 11.70 -12.33
C GLN A 45 10.03 10.57 -11.52
N THR A 46 11.01 10.90 -10.68
CA THR A 46 11.67 9.92 -9.83
C THR A 46 10.92 9.82 -8.50
N LEU A 47 10.43 8.63 -8.15
CA LEU A 47 9.80 8.39 -6.86
C LEU A 47 10.80 8.67 -5.72
N PHE A 48 10.46 9.56 -4.80
CA PHE A 48 11.31 10.01 -3.69
C PHE A 48 10.88 9.41 -2.35
N GLY A 49 9.57 9.24 -2.14
CA GLY A 49 9.05 8.76 -0.87
C GLY A 49 7.57 8.44 -0.90
N MET A 50 7.06 8.07 0.27
CA MET A 50 5.66 7.75 0.50
C MET A 50 5.24 8.23 1.89
N THR A 51 4.05 8.81 1.99
CA THR A 51 3.38 9.13 3.25
C THR A 51 2.15 8.24 3.40
N LEU A 52 2.02 7.60 4.56
CA LEU A 52 0.90 6.75 4.93
C LEU A 52 0.08 7.44 6.02
N TYR A 53 -1.24 7.53 5.81
CA TYR A 53 -2.19 8.18 6.71
C TYR A 53 -3.17 7.16 7.31
N ILE A 54 -3.10 6.93 8.63
CA ILE A 54 -4.08 6.07 9.28
C ILE A 54 -5.25 6.93 9.76
N ARG A 55 -6.37 6.86 9.03
CA ARG A 55 -7.57 7.66 9.32
C ARG A 55 -8.40 7.13 10.49
N GLN A 56 -8.39 5.81 10.73
CA GLN A 56 -9.16 5.16 11.79
C GLN A 56 -8.28 4.34 12.74
N PRO A 57 -7.34 4.98 13.46
CA PRO A 57 -6.54 4.27 14.44
C PRO A 57 -7.41 3.88 15.63
N LYS A 58 -7.15 2.70 16.21
CA LYS A 58 -7.85 2.24 17.42
C LYS A 58 -7.52 3.10 18.65
N GLU A 59 -6.36 3.74 18.65
CA GLU A 59 -5.95 4.74 19.64
C GLU A 59 -6.21 6.13 19.03
N THR A 60 -6.99 6.95 19.71
CA THR A 60 -7.68 8.21 19.30
C THR A 60 -6.90 9.24 18.46
N GLN A 61 -5.60 9.09 18.23
CA GLN A 61 -4.77 10.01 17.46
C GLN A 61 -4.40 9.44 16.08
N THR A 62 -4.71 10.20 15.03
CA THR A 62 -4.30 9.95 13.64
C THR A 62 -2.78 9.75 13.56
N LYS A 63 -2.33 8.60 13.03
CA LYS A 63 -0.91 8.28 12.86
C LYS A 63 -0.50 8.55 11.40
N THR A 64 0.59 9.26 11.22
CA THR A 64 1.19 9.52 9.89
C THR A 64 2.62 8.98 9.88
N VAL A 65 2.97 8.21 8.85
CA VAL A 65 4.34 7.72 8.67
C VAL A 65 4.86 8.15 7.32
N ARG A 66 6.08 8.71 7.31
CA ARG A 66 6.78 9.13 6.11
C ARG A 66 7.96 8.21 5.87
N LEU A 67 8.03 7.64 4.68
CA LEU A 67 9.08 6.73 4.25
C LEU A 67 9.85 7.35 3.09
N GLY A 68 11.16 7.45 3.25
CA GLY A 68 12.07 7.79 2.15
C GLY A 68 12.30 6.59 1.24
N ARG A 69 12.63 6.85 -0.02
CA ARG A 69 13.11 5.81 -0.92
C ARG A 69 14.43 5.25 -0.38
N LEU A 70 14.53 3.92 -0.44
CA LEU A 70 15.75 3.18 -0.15
C LEU A 70 16.42 2.82 -1.48
N ASP A 71 17.73 2.98 -1.59
CA ASP A 71 18.47 2.72 -2.83
C ASP A 71 18.50 1.23 -3.21
N LEU A 72 18.39 0.34 -2.22
CA LEU A 72 18.27 -1.09 -2.47
C LEU A 72 16.86 -1.44 -2.97
N GLU A 73 16.77 -1.57 -4.30
CA GLU A 73 15.50 -1.72 -5.03
C GLU A 73 14.63 -2.89 -4.55
N SER A 74 15.24 -4.02 -4.18
CA SER A 74 14.54 -5.24 -3.76
C SER A 74 13.87 -5.16 -2.39
N MET A 75 14.33 -4.22 -1.55
CA MET A 75 13.85 -3.96 -0.18
C MET A 75 13.10 -2.62 -0.05
N CYS A 76 13.02 -1.84 -1.13
CA CYS A 76 12.37 -0.54 -1.09
C CYS A 76 10.84 -0.70 -1.00
N SER A 77 10.29 -0.50 0.21
CA SER A 77 8.86 -0.53 0.49
C SER A 77 8.10 0.53 -0.31
N VAL A 78 8.68 1.72 -0.47
CA VAL A 78 8.13 2.84 -1.26
C VAL A 78 7.93 2.42 -2.72
N ARG A 79 8.97 1.89 -3.38
CA ARG A 79 8.89 1.44 -4.77
C ARG A 79 7.97 0.22 -4.93
N THR A 80 8.01 -0.72 -3.99
CA THR A 80 7.15 -1.91 -4.00
C THR A 80 5.67 -1.52 -3.90
N THR A 81 5.33 -0.60 -3.00
CA THR A 81 3.96 -0.10 -2.80
C THR A 81 3.47 0.66 -4.03
N TRP A 82 4.32 1.52 -4.59
CA TRP A 82 4.01 2.24 -5.83
C TRP A 82 3.76 1.29 -7.00
N LEU A 83 4.61 0.28 -7.18
CA LEU A 83 4.46 -0.72 -8.23
C LEU A 83 3.20 -1.56 -8.04
N PHE A 84 2.87 -1.95 -6.80
CA PHE A 84 1.65 -2.68 -6.48
C PHE A 84 0.40 -1.88 -6.84
N ILE A 85 0.35 -0.62 -6.40
CA ILE A 85 -0.77 0.28 -6.66
C ILE A 85 -0.94 0.51 -8.17
N THR A 86 0.13 0.85 -8.87
CA THR A 86 0.11 1.13 -10.31
C THR A 86 -0.36 -0.10 -11.09
N LYS A 87 0.15 -1.30 -10.75
CA LYS A 87 -0.27 -2.53 -11.41
C LYS A 87 -1.70 -2.96 -11.07
N THR A 88 -2.25 -2.52 -9.95
CA THR A 88 -3.63 -2.85 -9.55
C THR A 88 -4.63 -1.76 -9.87
N GLU A 89 -4.21 -0.62 -10.44
CA GLU A 89 -5.08 0.53 -10.72
C GLU A 89 -6.26 0.15 -11.62
N HIS A 90 -6.00 -0.54 -12.72
CA HIS A 90 -7.04 -1.02 -13.63
C HIS A 90 -7.99 -2.05 -12.99
N LEU A 91 -7.57 -2.73 -11.92
CA LEU A 91 -8.39 -3.69 -11.18
C LEU A 91 -9.25 -3.01 -10.10
N ARG A 92 -8.96 -1.75 -9.79
CA ARG A 92 -9.63 -0.98 -8.74
C ARG A 92 -10.71 -0.05 -9.27
N SER A 93 -10.81 0.13 -10.59
CA SER A 93 -11.81 1.03 -11.19
C SER A 93 -13.26 0.66 -10.87
N GLU A 94 -13.52 -0.63 -10.63
CA GLU A 94 -14.84 -1.15 -10.28
C GLU A 94 -15.09 -1.21 -8.76
N LEU A 95 -14.09 -0.88 -7.93
CA LEU A 95 -14.21 -0.94 -6.48
C LEU A 95 -14.67 0.42 -5.90
N PRO A 96 -15.38 0.42 -4.75
CA PRO A 96 -15.71 1.65 -4.02
C PRO A 96 -14.46 2.45 -3.67
N GLU A 97 -14.51 3.78 -3.63
CA GLU A 97 -13.33 4.63 -3.35
C GLU A 97 -12.63 4.31 -2.02
N ASP A 98 -13.41 3.88 -1.02
CA ASP A 98 -12.99 3.55 0.34
C ASP A 98 -12.61 2.06 0.52
N HIS A 99 -12.35 1.35 -0.57
CA HIS A 99 -11.90 -0.04 -0.52
C HIS A 99 -10.50 -0.19 0.13
N SER A 100 -10.29 -1.35 0.77
CA SER A 100 -9.00 -1.72 1.36
C SER A 100 -7.88 -1.70 0.30
N LEU A 101 -6.69 -1.29 0.72
CA LEU A 101 -5.49 -1.35 -0.11
C LEU A 101 -5.18 -2.79 -0.53
N PHE A 102 -5.41 -3.78 0.33
CA PHE A 102 -5.08 -5.17 0.06
C PHE A 102 -6.24 -5.88 -0.65
N LEU A 103 -5.92 -6.78 -1.57
CA LEU A 103 -6.87 -7.47 -2.43
C LEU A 103 -6.74 -8.99 -2.27
N VAL A 104 -7.87 -9.69 -2.44
CA VAL A 104 -7.92 -11.16 -2.58
C VAL A 104 -8.06 -11.56 -4.04
N TYR A 105 -7.72 -12.82 -4.31
CA TYR A 105 -7.86 -13.43 -5.64
C TYR A 105 -7.10 -12.65 -6.72
N LEU A 106 -5.90 -12.14 -6.40
CA LEU A 106 -5.03 -11.39 -7.32
C LEU A 106 -4.68 -12.14 -8.62
N MET A 107 -4.89 -13.46 -8.67
CA MET A 107 -4.67 -14.29 -9.87
C MET A 107 -5.94 -14.49 -10.70
N GLU A 108 -7.12 -14.11 -10.19
CA GLU A 108 -8.42 -14.24 -10.84
C GLU A 108 -9.14 -12.89 -10.84
N PRO A 109 -8.86 -12.00 -11.82
CA PRO A 109 -9.39 -10.64 -11.85
C PRO A 109 -10.92 -10.56 -11.72
N SER A 110 -11.65 -11.53 -12.29
CA SER A 110 -13.12 -11.61 -12.24
C SER A 110 -13.68 -11.88 -10.84
N LYS A 111 -12.86 -12.34 -9.89
CA LYS A 111 -13.24 -12.60 -8.49
C LYS A 111 -12.55 -11.64 -7.52
N LEU A 112 -11.83 -10.65 -8.04
CA LEU A 112 -11.05 -9.74 -7.22
C LEU A 112 -11.95 -8.98 -6.26
N ARG A 113 -11.56 -8.98 -4.99
CA ARG A 113 -12.29 -8.28 -3.92
C ARG A 113 -11.32 -7.62 -2.96
N PRO A 114 -11.73 -6.55 -2.26
CA PRO A 114 -10.96 -6.03 -1.14
C PRO A 114 -10.79 -7.10 -0.05
N LEU A 115 -9.59 -7.20 0.50
CA LEU A 115 -9.31 -8.09 1.62
C LEU A 115 -9.92 -7.50 2.89
N ASN A 116 -10.68 -8.30 3.63
CA ASN A 116 -11.29 -7.85 4.89
C ASN A 116 -10.18 -7.53 5.92
N PRO A 117 -10.28 -6.43 6.69
CA PRO A 117 -9.37 -6.09 7.78
C PRO A 117 -8.93 -7.25 8.67
N ILE A 118 -9.86 -8.14 9.04
CA ILE A 118 -9.57 -9.31 9.89
C ILE A 118 -8.65 -10.29 9.17
N SER A 119 -8.89 -10.51 7.87
CA SER A 119 -8.07 -11.38 7.04
C SER A 119 -6.69 -10.79 6.81
N VAL A 120 -6.57 -9.47 6.62
CA VAL A 120 -5.29 -8.75 6.55
C VAL A 120 -4.45 -9.05 7.80
N ALA A 121 -5.05 -8.89 8.98
CA ALA A 121 -4.38 -9.11 10.25
C ALA A 121 -3.93 -10.58 10.43
N ASN A 122 -4.73 -11.54 9.96
CA ASN A 122 -4.41 -12.96 10.04
C ASN A 122 -3.27 -13.38 9.11
N ILE A 123 -3.02 -12.68 8.01
CA ILE A 123 -1.88 -12.97 7.11
C ILE A 123 -0.56 -12.51 7.75
N VAL A 124 -0.62 -11.51 8.63
CA VAL A 124 0.55 -10.92 9.31
C VAL A 124 0.93 -11.64 10.59
N LYS A 125 -0.03 -12.32 11.25
CA LYS A 125 0.21 -13.18 12.42
C LYS A 125 1.01 -14.42 12.04
#